data_AF-A0A2V5RJS1-F1
#
_entry.id   AF-A0A2V5RJS1-F1
#
_cell.length_a   1.000
_cell.length_b   1.000
_cell.length_c   1.000
_cell.angle_alpha   90.00
_cell.angle_beta   90.00
_cell.angle_gamma   90.00
#
_symmetry.space_group_name_H-M   'P 1'
#
loop_
_entity.id
_entity.type
_entity.pdbx_description
1 polymer ?
#
loop_
_entity_poly.entity_id
_entity_poly.type
_entity_poly.pdbx_seq_one_letter_code
_entity_poly.pdbx_strand_id
1 'polypeptide(L)'
;MNKFAIGCGVVIAIVLFVVVVAAISIAGTYNRLVRLQQTVDQSWAQVQNVYQRRADLIPNLVNTVSGAANFEKSTLTEVTNARASVGRVQLDPNKAPTDAAQLEQFQAAQGQLSNALSRLLVVVERYPELKANQNFLSLQAQLEGTENRISVERGNFNRTVQDYNIAVRSFPTNFVAGMLGFAPRPFFTAQPGAEKPPPVQFNFGTPAPAPAATAAP
;
A
#
# COMPACT_ATOMS: atom_id res chain seq x y z
N MET A 1 -49.42 43.11 -26.97
CA MET A 1 -48.60 41.96 -26.53
C MET A 1 -48.65 41.91 -25.01
N ASN A 2 -49.29 40.90 -24.42
CA ASN A 2 -49.53 40.85 -22.97
C ASN A 2 -48.19 40.80 -22.22
N LYS A 3 -47.93 41.79 -21.35
CA LYS A 3 -46.74 41.84 -20.47
C LYS A 3 -46.55 40.52 -19.69
N PHE A 4 -47.66 39.81 -19.43
CA PHE A 4 -47.69 38.47 -18.83
C PHE A 4 -47.03 37.38 -19.68
N ALA A 5 -47.26 37.37 -21.00
CA ALA A 5 -46.65 36.39 -21.91
C ALA A 5 -45.14 36.63 -22.08
N ILE A 6 -44.72 37.90 -22.03
CA ILE A 6 -43.30 38.29 -22.06
C ILE A 6 -42.61 37.85 -20.75
N GLY A 7 -43.27 38.04 -19.60
CA GLY A 7 -42.77 37.58 -18.30
C GLY A 7 -42.57 36.05 -18.22
N CYS A 8 -43.54 35.26 -18.68
CA CYS A 8 -43.40 33.80 -18.75
C CYS A 8 -42.29 33.35 -19.70
N GLY A 9 -42.13 34.00 -20.87
CA GLY A 9 -41.06 33.69 -21.81
C GLY A 9 -39.66 33.94 -21.23
N VAL A 10 -39.49 35.03 -20.47
CA VAL A 10 -38.22 35.34 -19.79
C VAL A 10 -37.90 34.33 -18.70
N VAL A 11 -38.88 33.92 -17.88
CA VAL A 11 -38.68 32.89 -16.84
C VAL A 11 -38.25 31.55 -17.45
N ILE A 12 -38.90 31.11 -18.53
CA ILE A 12 -38.55 29.87 -19.23
C ILE A 12 -37.12 29.94 -19.80
N ALA A 13 -36.74 31.08 -20.40
CA ALA A 13 -35.40 31.28 -20.92
C ALA A 13 -34.33 31.23 -19.81
N ILE A 14 -34.60 31.83 -18.64
CA ILE A 14 -33.71 31.77 -17.47
C ILE A 14 -33.56 30.33 -16.97
N VAL A 15 -34.66 29.59 -16.84
CA VAL A 15 -34.63 28.18 -16.40
C VAL A 15 -33.84 27.32 -17.39
N LEU A 16 -34.07 27.46 -18.69
CA LEU A 16 -33.32 26.74 -19.72
C LEU A 16 -31.83 27.07 -19.67
N PHE A 17 -31.47 28.34 -19.50
CA PHE A 17 -30.08 28.76 -19.36
C PHE A 17 -29.41 28.11 -18.14
N VAL A 18 -30.07 28.10 -16.98
CA VAL A 18 -29.56 27.45 -15.76
C VAL A 18 -29.36 25.94 -15.97
N VAL A 19 -30.31 25.27 -16.63
CA VAL A 19 -30.20 23.83 -16.93
C VAL A 19 -29.01 23.52 -17.85
N VAL A 20 -28.80 24.34 -18.89
CA VAL A 20 -27.66 24.18 -19.81
C VAL A 20 -26.33 24.37 -19.07
N VAL A 21 -26.22 25.40 -18.23
CA VAL A 21 -25.02 25.65 -17.42
C VAL A 21 -24.77 24.50 -16.45
N ALA A 22 -25.81 23.99 -15.78
CA ALA A 22 -25.71 22.84 -14.88
C ALA A 22 -25.25 21.58 -15.62
N ALA A 23 -25.80 21.30 -16.81
CA ALA A 23 -25.42 20.13 -17.62
C ALA A 23 -23.93 20.18 -18.03
N ILE A 24 -23.44 21.34 -18.48
CA ILE A 24 -22.03 21.53 -18.83
C ILE A 24 -21.13 21.35 -17.60
N SER A 25 -21.53 21.89 -16.45
CA SER A 25 -20.79 21.75 -15.18
C SER A 25 -20.70 20.28 -14.73
N ILE A 26 -21.81 19.54 -14.81
CA ILE A 26 -21.88 18.11 -14.46
C ILE A 26 -20.96 17.30 -15.39
N ALA A 27 -21.02 17.55 -16.70
CA ALA A 27 -20.17 16.85 -17.67
C ALA A 27 -18.67 17.09 -17.42
N GLY A 28 -18.28 18.34 -17.13
CA GLY A 28 -16.91 18.68 -16.76
C GLY A 28 -16.45 17.99 -15.46
N THR A 29 -17.32 17.98 -14.45
CA THR A 29 -17.06 17.34 -13.16
C THR A 29 -16.92 15.83 -13.30
N TYR A 30 -17.82 15.18 -14.04
CA TYR A 30 -17.77 13.75 -14.32
C TYR A 30 -16.44 13.36 -14.99
N ASN A 31 -16.06 14.06 -16.06
CA ASN A 31 -14.81 13.79 -16.78
C ASN A 31 -13.58 13.96 -15.88
N ARG A 32 -13.59 14.94 -14.97
CA ARG A 32 -12.53 15.12 -13.98
C ARG A 32 -12.48 13.95 -13.00
N LEU A 33 -13.62 13.52 -12.46
CA LEU A 33 -13.68 12.39 -11.51
C LEU A 33 -13.26 11.07 -12.17
N VAL A 34 -13.66 10.82 -13.41
CA VAL A 34 -13.20 9.65 -14.19
C VAL A 34 -11.68 9.64 -14.35
N ARG A 35 -11.08 10.80 -14.67
CA ARG A 35 -9.61 10.91 -14.79
C ARG A 35 -8.92 10.61 -13.47
N LEU A 36 -9.40 11.20 -12.37
CA LEU A 36 -8.83 10.98 -11.04
C LEU A 36 -9.00 9.52 -10.58
N GLN A 37 -10.16 8.91 -10.84
CA GLN A 37 -10.38 7.50 -10.57
C GLN A 37 -9.38 6.64 -11.35
N GLN A 38 -9.18 6.92 -12.64
CA GLN A 38 -8.22 6.16 -13.44
C GLN A 38 -6.79 6.33 -12.95
N THR A 39 -6.42 7.51 -12.44
CA THR A 39 -5.12 7.71 -11.78
C THR A 39 -4.96 6.85 -10.54
N VAL A 40 -6.02 6.71 -9.72
CA VAL A 40 -6.01 5.82 -8.55
C VAL A 40 -5.95 4.35 -8.96
N ASP A 41 -6.71 3.94 -9.97
CA ASP A 41 -6.69 2.56 -10.48
C ASP A 41 -5.32 2.21 -11.10
N GLN A 42 -4.66 3.17 -11.75
CA GLN A 42 -3.30 3.00 -12.27
C GLN A 42 -2.26 2.88 -11.16
N SER A 43 -2.33 3.71 -10.11
CA SER A 43 -1.39 3.63 -8.98
C SER A 43 -1.60 2.33 -8.19
N TRP A 44 -2.84 1.85 -8.08
CA TRP A 44 -3.15 0.54 -7.52
C TRP A 44 -2.52 -0.61 -8.31
N ALA A 45 -2.62 -0.57 -9.64
CA ALA A 45 -1.98 -1.57 -10.49
C ALA A 45 -0.46 -1.64 -10.26
N GLN A 46 0.19 -0.50 -10.02
CA GLN A 46 1.62 -0.49 -9.68
C GLN A 46 1.91 -1.13 -8.32
N VAL A 47 1.06 -0.89 -7.32
CA VAL A 47 1.16 -1.57 -6.02
C VAL A 47 1.02 -3.09 -6.19
N GLN A 48 0.05 -3.54 -6.98
CA GLN A 48 -0.16 -4.96 -7.25
C GLN A 48 1.04 -5.58 -7.99
N ASN A 49 1.63 -4.88 -8.96
CA ASN A 49 2.82 -5.35 -9.68
C ASN A 49 4.01 -5.60 -8.74
N VAL A 50 4.28 -4.69 -7.81
CA VAL A 50 5.43 -4.85 -6.88
C VAL A 50 5.16 -5.95 -5.85
N TYR A 51 3.93 -6.11 -5.37
CA TYR A 51 3.57 -7.23 -4.49
C TYR A 51 3.62 -8.58 -5.20
N GLN A 52 3.17 -8.64 -6.46
CA GLN A 52 3.27 -9.84 -7.29
C GLN A 52 4.72 -10.25 -7.48
N ARG A 53 5.60 -9.31 -7.86
CA ARG A 53 7.04 -9.56 -7.97
C ARG A 53 7.62 -10.16 -6.68
N ARG A 54 7.23 -9.63 -5.51
CA ARG A 54 7.67 -10.17 -4.22
C ARG A 54 7.24 -11.63 -4.05
N ALA A 55 6.00 -11.94 -4.37
CA ALA A 55 5.48 -13.30 -4.29
C ALA A 55 6.15 -14.26 -5.28
N ASP A 56 6.57 -13.77 -6.45
CA ASP A 56 7.23 -14.55 -7.50
C ASP A 56 8.70 -14.87 -7.19
N LEU A 57 9.35 -14.09 -6.33
CA LEU A 57 10.71 -14.36 -5.87
C LEU A 57 10.78 -15.48 -4.81
N ILE A 58 9.68 -15.74 -4.10
CA ILE A 58 9.66 -16.68 -2.97
C ILE A 58 9.98 -18.12 -3.38
N PRO A 59 9.45 -18.70 -4.47
CA PRO A 59 9.80 -20.07 -4.86
C PRO A 59 11.30 -20.24 -5.08
N ASN A 60 11.96 -19.26 -5.71
CA ASN A 60 13.41 -19.28 -5.92
C ASN A 60 14.19 -19.15 -4.60
N LEU A 61 13.70 -18.31 -3.67
CA LEU A 61 14.25 -18.20 -2.32
C LEU A 61 14.15 -19.53 -1.56
N VAL A 62 12.95 -20.14 -1.54
CA VAL A 62 12.71 -21.42 -0.87
C VAL A 62 13.59 -22.51 -1.46
N ASN A 63 13.70 -22.60 -2.78
CA ASN A 63 14.56 -23.57 -3.45
C ASN A 63 16.03 -23.38 -3.06
N THR A 64 16.52 -22.14 -3.08
CA THR A 64 17.92 -21.82 -2.72
C THR A 64 18.23 -22.18 -1.27
N VAL A 65 17.32 -21.85 -0.35
CA VAL A 65 17.48 -22.15 1.08
C VAL A 65 17.34 -23.65 1.36
N SER A 66 16.43 -24.34 0.67
CA SER A 66 16.22 -25.78 0.85
C SER A 66 17.43 -26.64 0.44
N GLY A 67 18.33 -26.10 -0.39
CA GLY A 67 19.58 -26.75 -0.77
C GLY A 67 20.65 -26.75 0.33
N ALA A 68 20.49 -25.94 1.38
CA ALA A 68 21.36 -25.99 2.55
C ALA A 68 21.06 -27.24 3.39
N ALA A 69 22.11 -28.02 3.67
CA ALA A 69 21.98 -29.23 4.46
C ALA A 69 21.46 -28.89 5.87
N ASN A 70 20.45 -29.64 6.34
CA ASN A 70 19.85 -29.48 7.67
C ASN A 70 19.13 -28.13 7.93
N PHE A 71 18.67 -27.44 6.88
CA PHE A 71 17.83 -26.26 7.09
C PHE A 71 16.47 -26.59 7.74
N GLU A 72 15.98 -25.72 8.62
CA GLU A 72 14.73 -25.90 9.36
C GLU A 72 13.49 -25.93 8.42
N LYS A 73 12.88 -27.10 8.25
CA LYS A 73 11.68 -27.30 7.41
C LYS A 73 10.47 -26.47 7.88
N SER A 74 10.33 -26.23 9.17
CA SER A 74 9.27 -25.41 9.75
C SER A 74 9.31 -23.98 9.19
N THR A 75 10.50 -23.38 9.12
CA THR A 75 10.71 -22.02 8.62
C THR A 75 10.34 -21.89 7.13
N LEU A 76 10.73 -22.85 6.30
CA LEU A 76 10.33 -22.87 4.89
C LEU A 76 8.83 -23.11 4.69
N THR A 77 8.22 -23.92 5.57
CA THR A 77 6.77 -24.16 5.59
C THR A 77 6.01 -22.88 5.94
N GLU A 78 6.49 -22.12 6.93
CA GLU A 78 5.91 -20.82 7.29
C GLU A 78 5.95 -19.82 6.13
N VAL A 79 7.09 -19.70 5.44
CA VAL A 79 7.25 -18.81 4.27
C VAL A 79 6.31 -19.24 3.14
N THR A 80 6.21 -20.54 2.89
CA THR A 80 5.33 -21.10 1.86
C THR A 80 3.85 -20.84 2.18
N ASN A 81 3.45 -21.04 3.45
CA ASN A 81 2.09 -20.77 3.91
C ASN A 81 1.75 -19.28 3.87
N ALA A 82 2.70 -18.40 4.22
CA ALA A 82 2.52 -16.95 4.14
C ALA A 82 2.41 -16.47 2.68
N ARG A 83 3.15 -17.08 1.74
CA ARG A 83 2.95 -16.84 0.30
C ARG A 83 1.54 -17.28 -0.13
N ALA A 84 1.09 -18.44 0.33
CA ALA A 84 -0.23 -18.95 -0.01
C ALA A 84 -1.35 -18.06 0.56
N SER A 85 -1.19 -17.46 1.74
CA SER A 85 -2.18 -16.53 2.30
C SER A 85 -2.31 -15.26 1.45
N VAL A 86 -1.19 -14.72 0.93
CA VAL A 86 -1.22 -13.61 -0.05
C VAL A 86 -2.02 -13.99 -1.30
N GLY A 87 -1.81 -15.19 -1.84
CA GLY A 87 -2.55 -15.66 -3.02
C GLY A 87 -4.06 -15.90 -2.80
N ARG A 88 -4.52 -15.98 -1.53
CA ARG A 88 -5.94 -16.12 -1.19
C ARG A 88 -6.66 -14.78 -1.12
N VAL A 89 -5.95 -13.70 -0.79
CA VAL A 89 -6.51 -12.35 -0.72
C VAL A 89 -6.33 -11.67 -2.08
N GLN A 90 -7.19 -12.05 -3.03
CA GLN A 90 -7.16 -11.51 -4.39
C GLN A 90 -8.07 -10.29 -4.47
N LEU A 91 -7.44 -9.14 -4.73
CA LEU A 91 -8.11 -7.93 -5.18
C LEU A 91 -7.90 -7.80 -6.69
N ASP A 92 -8.86 -7.18 -7.38
CA ASP A 92 -8.71 -6.88 -8.80
C ASP A 92 -7.44 -6.04 -9.01
N PRO A 93 -6.45 -6.50 -9.80
CA PRO A 93 -5.20 -5.78 -9.99
C PRO A 93 -5.37 -4.43 -10.70
N ASN A 94 -6.46 -4.25 -11.47
CA ASN A 94 -6.68 -3.06 -12.28
C ASN A 94 -7.72 -2.11 -11.69
N LYS A 95 -8.29 -2.44 -10.53
CA LYS A 95 -9.31 -1.62 -9.88
C LYS A 95 -9.01 -1.47 -8.41
N ALA A 96 -8.79 -0.23 -7.99
CA ALA A 96 -8.50 0.06 -6.60
C ALA A 96 -9.65 -0.41 -5.69
N PRO A 97 -9.36 -0.94 -4.50
CA PRO A 97 -10.39 -1.35 -3.57
C PRO A 97 -11.28 -0.16 -3.20
N THR A 98 -12.57 -0.43 -3.02
CA THR A 98 -13.54 0.56 -2.49
C THR A 98 -13.82 0.35 -1.01
N ASP A 99 -13.58 -0.87 -0.53
CA ASP A 99 -13.80 -1.27 0.85
C ASP A 99 -12.49 -1.25 1.65
N ALA A 100 -12.50 -0.54 2.77
CA ALA A 100 -11.37 -0.48 3.69
C ALA A 100 -11.04 -1.86 4.29
N ALA A 101 -12.05 -2.70 4.57
CA ALA A 101 -11.84 -4.03 5.13
C ALA A 101 -11.09 -4.95 4.15
N GLN A 102 -11.40 -4.86 2.85
CA GLN A 102 -10.68 -5.59 1.81
C GLN A 102 -9.21 -5.16 1.72
N LEU A 103 -8.96 -3.85 1.75
CA LEU A 103 -7.59 -3.33 1.74
C LEU A 103 -6.82 -3.70 3.02
N GLU A 104 -7.48 -3.75 4.17
CA GLU A 104 -6.89 -4.20 5.43
C GLU A 104 -6.51 -5.68 5.41
N GLN A 105 -7.41 -6.55 4.92
CA GLN A 105 -7.12 -7.98 4.74
C GLN A 105 -5.92 -8.21 3.81
N PHE A 106 -5.86 -7.44 2.72
CA PHE A 106 -4.73 -7.46 1.80
C PHE A 106 -3.43 -7.06 2.52
N GLN A 107 -3.44 -5.94 3.25
CA GLN A 107 -2.28 -5.49 4.03
C GLN A 107 -1.85 -6.51 5.08
N ALA A 108 -2.80 -7.16 5.76
CA ALA A 108 -2.52 -8.18 6.77
C ALA A 108 -1.82 -9.41 6.16
N ALA A 109 -2.33 -9.92 5.03
CA ALA A 109 -1.68 -11.03 4.32
C ALA A 109 -0.27 -10.66 3.85
N GLN A 110 -0.10 -9.45 3.29
CA GLN A 110 1.23 -8.98 2.88
C GLN A 110 2.18 -8.79 4.08
N GLY A 111 1.68 -8.39 5.24
CA GLY A 111 2.46 -8.27 6.47
C GLY A 111 2.89 -9.62 7.06
N GLN A 112 2.03 -10.63 6.99
CA GLN A 112 2.38 -12.01 7.36
C GLN A 112 3.56 -12.54 6.54
N LEU A 113 3.57 -12.26 5.24
CA LEU A 113 4.68 -12.62 4.37
C LEU A 113 5.96 -11.87 4.76
N SER A 114 5.91 -10.54 4.98
CA SER A 114 7.08 -9.79 5.45
C SER A 114 7.65 -10.38 6.75
N ASN A 115 6.79 -10.71 7.72
CA ASN A 115 7.21 -11.31 8.99
C ASN A 115 7.84 -12.69 8.82
N ALA A 116 7.30 -13.54 7.95
CA ALA A 116 7.89 -14.85 7.65
C ALA A 116 9.27 -14.72 6.99
N LEU A 117 9.44 -13.75 6.08
CA LEU A 117 10.73 -13.45 5.47
C LEU A 117 11.74 -12.92 6.50
N SER A 118 11.33 -12.05 7.43
CA SER A 118 12.20 -11.58 8.51
C SER A 118 12.68 -12.73 9.41
N ARG A 119 11.78 -13.66 9.78
CA ARG A 119 12.18 -14.86 10.54
C ARG A 119 13.14 -15.74 9.76
N LEU A 120 12.89 -15.94 8.46
CA LEU A 120 13.80 -16.68 7.58
C LEU A 120 15.21 -16.07 7.61
N LEU A 121 15.33 -14.74 7.47
CA LEU A 121 16.64 -14.07 7.51
C LEU A 121 17.37 -14.28 8.84
N VAL A 122 16.66 -14.22 9.97
CA VAL A 122 17.25 -14.51 11.29
C VAL A 122 17.75 -15.95 11.39
N VAL A 123 17.01 -16.92 10.85
CA VAL A 123 17.43 -18.33 10.85
C VAL A 123 18.65 -18.52 9.95
N VAL A 124 18.70 -17.87 8.78
CA VAL A 124 19.83 -17.95 7.84
C VAL A 124 21.16 -17.50 8.46
N GLU A 125 21.14 -16.62 9.47
CA GLU A 125 22.37 -16.21 10.17
C GLU A 125 23.14 -17.38 10.80
N ARG A 126 22.46 -18.50 11.08
CA ARG A 126 23.06 -19.72 11.64
C ARG A 126 23.69 -20.64 10.59
N TYR A 127 23.56 -20.31 9.30
CA TYR A 127 23.98 -21.15 8.17
C TYR A 127 25.00 -20.38 7.29
N PRO A 128 26.31 -20.43 7.62
CA PRO A 128 27.36 -19.70 6.90
C PRO A 128 27.39 -19.95 5.39
N GLU A 129 27.04 -21.16 4.96
CA GLU A 129 26.97 -21.55 3.56
C GLU A 129 25.91 -20.77 2.77
N LEU A 130 24.78 -20.41 3.40
CA LEU A 130 23.75 -19.57 2.78
C LEU A 130 24.17 -18.10 2.76
N LYS A 131 24.87 -17.65 3.80
CA LYS A 131 25.42 -16.29 3.86
C LYS A 131 26.46 -16.03 2.77
N ALA A 132 27.21 -17.06 2.37
CA ALA A 132 28.16 -16.99 1.27
C ALA A 132 27.54 -17.34 -0.10
N ASN A 133 26.28 -17.75 -0.15
CA ASN A 133 25.63 -18.16 -1.39
C ASN A 133 25.21 -16.94 -2.22
N GLN A 134 25.85 -16.76 -3.37
CA GLN A 134 25.59 -15.61 -4.26
C GLN A 134 24.13 -15.53 -4.75
N ASN A 135 23.47 -16.67 -4.97
CA ASN A 135 22.06 -16.70 -5.38
C ASN A 135 21.15 -16.22 -4.24
N PHE A 136 21.46 -16.64 -3.01
CA PHE A 136 20.72 -16.20 -1.83
C PHE A 136 20.87 -14.69 -1.60
N LEU A 137 22.11 -14.17 -1.63
CA LEU A 137 22.40 -12.74 -1.49
C LEU A 137 21.70 -11.90 -2.58
N SER A 138 21.69 -12.38 -3.82
CA SER A 138 20.96 -11.74 -4.92
C SER A 138 19.45 -11.69 -4.67
N LEU A 139 18.85 -12.80 -4.23
CA LEU A 139 17.42 -12.86 -3.91
C LEU A 139 17.06 -11.96 -2.71
N GLN A 140 17.91 -11.93 -1.68
CA GLN A 140 17.75 -11.03 -0.55
C GLN A 140 17.73 -9.56 -1.00
N ALA A 141 18.71 -9.14 -1.81
CA ALA A 141 18.77 -7.78 -2.35
C ALA A 141 17.55 -7.44 -3.24
N GLN A 142 17.07 -8.41 -4.03
CA GLN A 142 15.86 -8.22 -4.84
C GLN A 142 14.60 -8.08 -3.99
N LEU A 143 14.47 -8.86 -2.91
CA LEU A 143 13.35 -8.78 -1.98
C LEU A 143 13.38 -7.45 -1.21
N GLU A 144 14.53 -7.03 -0.71
CA GLU A 144 14.71 -5.71 -0.07
C GLU A 144 14.35 -4.57 -1.04
N GLY A 145 14.90 -4.61 -2.25
CA GLY A 145 14.56 -3.63 -3.30
C GLY A 145 13.07 -3.62 -3.64
N THR A 146 12.41 -4.77 -3.55
CA THR A 146 10.95 -4.87 -3.76
C THR A 146 10.18 -4.29 -2.57
N GLU A 147 10.61 -4.52 -1.33
CA GLU A 147 9.99 -3.94 -0.12
C GLU A 147 10.10 -2.41 -0.11
N ASN A 148 11.25 -1.88 -0.50
CA ASN A 148 11.46 -0.44 -0.65
C ASN A 148 10.51 0.15 -1.71
N ARG A 149 10.34 -0.53 -2.86
CA ARG A 149 9.38 -0.12 -3.90
C ARG A 149 7.94 -0.21 -3.41
N ILE A 150 7.57 -1.25 -2.65
CA ILE A 150 6.25 -1.37 -2.03
C ILE A 150 5.95 -0.14 -1.16
N SER A 151 6.89 0.29 -0.32
CA SER A 151 6.73 1.48 0.52
C SER A 151 6.45 2.73 -0.31
N VAL A 152 7.23 2.93 -1.38
CA VAL A 152 7.07 4.07 -2.31
C VAL A 152 5.72 4.02 -3.02
N GLU A 153 5.32 2.87 -3.58
CA GLU A 153 4.07 2.75 -4.31
C GLU A 153 2.83 2.86 -3.42
N ARG A 154 2.89 2.38 -2.17
CA ARG A 154 1.82 2.64 -1.18
C ARG A 154 1.67 4.14 -0.91
N GLY A 155 2.78 4.85 -0.79
CA GLY A 155 2.78 6.31 -0.65
C GLY A 155 2.22 7.03 -1.88
N ASN A 156 2.59 6.59 -3.09
CA ASN A 156 2.06 7.12 -4.35
C ASN A 156 0.55 6.88 -4.46
N PHE A 157 0.09 5.66 -4.17
CA PHE A 157 -1.33 5.31 -4.14
C PHE A 157 -2.10 6.21 -3.16
N ASN A 158 -1.61 6.37 -1.93
CA ASN A 158 -2.24 7.24 -0.94
C ASN A 158 -2.35 8.68 -1.41
N ARG A 159 -1.33 9.23 -2.09
CA ARG A 159 -1.41 10.58 -2.68
C ARG A 159 -2.50 10.67 -3.75
N THR A 160 -2.58 9.72 -4.67
CA THR A 160 -3.64 9.72 -5.70
C THR A 160 -5.04 9.55 -5.10
N VAL A 161 -5.18 8.71 -4.06
CA VAL A 161 -6.42 8.54 -3.31
C VAL A 161 -6.80 9.82 -2.59
N GLN A 162 -5.83 10.55 -2.03
CA GLN A 162 -6.08 11.85 -1.39
C GLN A 162 -6.68 12.84 -2.39
N ASP A 163 -6.06 13.02 -3.56
CA ASP A 163 -6.54 13.93 -4.59
C ASP A 163 -7.94 13.57 -5.08
N TYR A 164 -8.18 12.28 -5.32
CA TYR A 164 -9.50 11.77 -5.70
C TYR A 164 -10.54 11.98 -4.59
N ASN A 165 -10.23 11.64 -3.35
CA ASN A 165 -11.14 11.77 -2.21
C ASN A 165 -11.47 13.24 -1.91
N ILE A 166 -10.50 14.15 -2.04
CA ILE A 166 -10.73 15.60 -1.94
C ILE A 166 -11.73 16.03 -3.03
N ALA A 167 -11.50 15.62 -4.28
CA ALA A 167 -12.40 15.99 -5.37
C ALA A 167 -13.82 15.45 -5.15
N VAL A 168 -13.97 14.17 -4.78
CA VAL A 168 -15.26 13.54 -4.48
C VAL A 168 -16.00 14.22 -3.33
N ARG A 169 -15.29 14.73 -2.31
CA ARG A 169 -15.90 15.34 -1.12
C ARG A 169 -16.10 16.86 -1.24
N SER A 170 -15.48 17.51 -2.21
CA SER A 170 -15.55 18.96 -2.36
C SER A 170 -16.90 19.42 -2.92
N PHE A 171 -17.42 20.55 -2.42
CA PHE A 171 -18.55 21.22 -3.03
C PHE A 171 -18.12 21.94 -4.32
N PRO A 172 -18.88 21.90 -5.44
CA PRO A 172 -20.18 21.22 -5.62
C PRO A 172 -20.06 19.75 -6.10
N THR A 173 -18.85 19.24 -6.31
CA THR A 173 -18.57 17.90 -6.85
C THR A 173 -19.23 16.76 -6.08
N ASN A 174 -19.37 16.87 -4.76
CA ASN A 174 -19.98 15.85 -3.90
C ASN A 174 -21.41 15.44 -4.31
N PHE A 175 -22.22 16.37 -4.83
CA PHE A 175 -23.55 16.06 -5.36
C PHE A 175 -23.47 15.19 -6.61
N VAL A 176 -22.61 15.58 -7.55
CA VAL A 176 -22.37 14.83 -8.80
C VAL A 176 -21.78 13.46 -8.50
N ALA A 177 -20.81 13.41 -7.57
CA ALA A 177 -20.17 12.18 -7.14
C ALA A 177 -21.17 11.20 -6.51
N GLY A 178 -22.02 11.68 -5.60
CA GLY A 178 -23.07 10.86 -4.98
C GLY A 178 -24.11 10.35 -5.99
N MET A 179 -24.54 11.20 -6.93
CA MET A 179 -25.53 10.84 -7.95
C MET A 179 -24.98 9.83 -8.97
N LEU A 180 -23.69 9.92 -9.32
CA LEU A 180 -23.06 9.12 -10.37
C LEU A 180 -22.18 7.97 -9.84
N GLY A 181 -22.21 7.71 -8.52
CA GLY A 181 -21.58 6.54 -7.91
C GLY A 181 -20.07 6.63 -7.67
N PHE A 182 -19.49 7.84 -7.61
CA PHE A 182 -18.09 8.03 -7.25
C PHE A 182 -17.91 7.95 -5.73
N ALA A 183 -17.60 6.76 -5.23
CA ALA A 183 -17.29 6.53 -3.82
C ALA A 183 -15.83 6.89 -3.49
N PRO A 184 -15.52 7.42 -2.29
CA PRO A 184 -14.16 7.56 -1.78
C PRO A 184 -13.40 6.23 -1.76
N ARG A 185 -12.07 6.28 -1.84
CA ARG A 185 -11.19 5.10 -1.75
C ARG A 185 -10.44 5.07 -0.41
N PRO A 186 -10.18 3.86 0.15
CA PRO A 186 -9.44 3.71 1.38
C PRO A 186 -7.94 3.99 1.17
N PHE A 187 -7.24 4.33 2.26
CA PHE A 187 -5.80 4.52 2.27
C PHE A 187 -5.08 3.27 2.78
N PHE A 188 -3.85 3.04 2.33
CA PHE A 188 -2.90 2.21 3.07
C PHE A 188 -2.60 2.87 4.42
N THR A 189 -2.63 2.08 5.49
CA THR A 189 -2.36 2.53 6.86
C THR A 189 -1.04 1.96 7.38
N ALA A 190 -0.47 2.59 8.40
CA ALA A 190 0.63 1.97 9.13
C ALA A 190 0.14 0.65 9.77
N GLN A 191 1.06 -0.31 9.93
CA GLN A 191 0.72 -1.53 10.67
C GLN A 191 0.33 -1.17 12.11
N PRO A 192 -0.69 -1.81 12.69
CA PRO A 192 -1.02 -1.67 14.10
C PRO A 192 0.23 -1.92 14.96
N GLY A 193 0.56 -0.98 15.86
CA GLY A 193 1.74 -1.09 16.74
C GLY A 193 3.02 -0.42 16.23
N ALA A 194 3.04 0.15 15.02
CA ALA A 194 4.15 1.01 14.56
C ALA A 194 4.35 2.26 15.43
N GLU A 195 3.35 2.62 16.24
CA GLU A 195 3.40 3.69 17.25
C GLU A 195 4.34 3.37 18.42
N LYS A 196 4.65 2.08 18.65
CA LYS A 196 5.54 1.64 19.73
C LYS A 196 6.92 1.35 19.14
N PRO A 197 7.90 2.27 19.29
CA PRO A 197 9.26 1.98 18.84
C PRO A 197 9.80 0.73 19.54
N PRO A 198 10.54 -0.14 18.83
CA PRO A 198 11.13 -1.32 19.44
C PRO A 198 12.07 -0.90 20.58
N PRO A 199 12.02 -1.53 21.76
CA PRO A 199 12.94 -1.21 22.84
C PRO A 199 14.36 -1.60 22.42
N VAL A 200 15.19 -0.61 22.14
CA VAL A 200 16.61 -0.84 21.84
C VAL A 200 17.36 -0.96 23.16
N GLN A 201 17.51 -2.19 23.65
CA GLN A 201 18.41 -2.48 24.77
C GLN A 201 19.79 -2.84 24.21
N PHE A 202 20.69 -1.86 24.18
CA PHE A 202 22.09 -2.15 23.95
C PHE A 202 22.70 -2.76 25.21
N ASN A 203 22.83 -4.08 25.28
CA ASN A 203 23.65 -4.72 26.30
C ASN A 203 25.12 -4.69 25.84
N PHE A 204 25.73 -3.52 25.91
CA PHE A 204 27.18 -3.44 25.92
C PHE A 204 27.61 -3.97 27.28
N GLY A 205 28.20 -5.17 27.31
CA GLY A 205 28.67 -5.80 28.54
C GLY A 205 29.38 -4.79 29.45
N THR A 206 29.13 -4.92 30.75
CA THR A 206 29.55 -4.04 31.84
C THR A 206 30.90 -3.36 31.55
N PRO A 207 31.01 -2.02 31.54
CA PRO A 207 32.30 -1.35 31.43
C PRO A 207 33.23 -1.88 32.51
N ALA A 208 34.45 -2.27 32.12
CA ALA A 208 35.47 -2.69 33.06
C ALA A 208 35.64 -1.61 34.15
N PRO A 209 35.74 -2.00 35.45
CA PRO A 209 35.84 -1.03 36.53
C PRO A 209 37.04 -0.11 36.29
N ALA A 210 36.81 1.20 36.45
CA ALA A 210 37.83 2.22 36.29
C ALA A 210 39.04 1.93 37.21
N PRO A 211 40.28 2.14 36.75
CA PRO A 211 41.46 1.97 37.60
C PRO A 211 41.34 2.86 38.84
N ALA A 212 41.56 2.28 40.02
CA ALA A 212 41.56 3.02 41.28
C ALA A 212 42.56 4.18 41.18
N ALA A 213 42.08 5.40 41.42
CA ALA A 213 42.93 6.58 41.48
C ALA A 213 43.99 6.36 42.58
N THR A 214 45.24 6.20 42.17
CA THR A 214 46.38 6.23 43.09
C THR A 214 46.43 7.62 43.69
N ALA A 215 46.14 7.72 44.99
CA ALA A 215 46.39 8.92 45.78
C ALA A 215 47.90 9.22 45.72
N ALA A 216 48.25 10.35 45.12
CA ALA A 216 49.60 10.92 45.20
C ALA A 216 49.78 11.57 46.59
N PRO A 217 51.02 11.60 47.12
CA PRO A 217 51.32 11.86 48.54
C PRO A 217 51.01 13.28 49.02
#